data_AF-A0A078AHR6-F1
#
_entry.id   AF-A0A078AHR6-F1
#
_cell.length_a   1.000
_cell.length_b   1.000
_cell.length_c   1.000
_cell.angle_alpha   90.00
_cell.angle_beta   90.00
_cell.angle_gamma   90.00
#
_symmetry.space_group_name_H-M   'P 1'
#
loop_
_entity.id
_entity.type
_entity.pdbx_description
1 polymer ?
#
loop_
_entity_poly.entity_id
_entity_poly.type
_entity_poly.pdbx_seq_one_letter_code
_entity_poly.pdbx_strand_id
1 'polypeptide(L)'
;MRQPGQEFRVDPSKSTVFEVGTLPQLPWEVQQESERYLSNNSIMKQHKFCANLCINFKTGSELLREEQNCMQTCFSKYQSAMDSYYNERNIFQSQLADLKARGLDVYEARDI
;
A
#
# COMPACT_ATOMS: atom_id res chain seq x y z
N MET A 1 48.25 5.41 26.38
CA MET A 1 47.15 5.82 27.28
C MET A 1 46.19 6.69 26.49
N ARG A 2 44.93 6.27 26.30
CA ARG A 2 43.91 7.06 25.57
C ARG A 2 43.41 8.19 26.47
N GLN A 3 43.23 9.39 25.93
CA GLN A 3 42.83 10.57 26.70
C GLN A 3 41.39 10.43 27.23
N PRO A 4 41.13 10.75 28.51
CA PRO A 4 39.78 10.75 29.07
C PRO A 4 38.96 11.90 28.49
N GLY A 5 37.74 11.60 28.01
CA GLY A 5 36.78 12.63 27.56
C GLY A 5 36.05 12.35 26.24
N GLN A 6 36.33 11.23 25.56
CA GLN A 6 35.66 10.87 24.29
C GLN A 6 34.74 9.63 24.37
N GLU A 7 34.59 9.05 25.55
CA GLU A 7 33.90 7.76 25.76
C GLU A 7 32.36 7.85 25.61
N PHE A 8 31.80 9.06 25.60
CA PHE A 8 30.36 9.33 25.51
C PHE A 8 29.94 10.14 24.28
N ARG A 9 30.80 10.24 23.26
CA ARG A 9 30.35 10.76 21.96
C ARG A 9 29.58 9.65 21.23
N VAL A 10 28.37 9.37 21.71
CA VAL A 10 27.39 8.58 20.97
C VAL A 10 26.98 9.46 19.80
N ASP A 11 27.35 9.02 18.60
CA ASP A 11 26.95 9.66 17.37
C ASP A 11 25.41 9.63 17.27
N PRO A 12 24.70 10.77 17.32
CA PRO A 12 23.24 10.79 17.35
C PRO A 12 22.61 10.32 16.03
N SER A 13 23.39 10.19 14.95
CA SER A 13 22.96 9.60 13.67
C SER A 13 23.18 8.09 13.61
N LYS A 14 24.04 7.51 14.47
CA LYS A 14 24.06 6.07 14.74
C LYS A 14 22.89 5.72 15.65
N SER A 15 21.68 5.95 15.14
CA SER A 15 20.50 5.25 15.63
C SER A 15 20.88 3.79 15.69
N THR A 16 20.87 3.19 16.88
CA THR A 16 20.80 1.74 17.02
C THR A 16 19.55 1.32 16.26
N VAL A 17 19.73 0.93 15.00
CA VAL A 17 18.71 0.24 14.23
C VAL A 17 18.49 -1.02 15.04
N PHE A 18 17.41 -1.04 15.80
CA PHE A 18 16.88 -2.29 16.29
C PHE A 18 16.58 -3.07 15.02
N GLU A 19 17.41 -4.08 14.71
CA GLU A 19 16.99 -5.13 13.81
C GLU A 19 15.72 -5.67 14.44
N VAL A 20 14.58 -5.25 13.90
CA VAL A 20 13.31 -5.87 14.18
C VAL A 20 13.56 -7.32 13.79
N GLY A 21 13.75 -8.18 14.80
CA GLY A 21 13.95 -9.60 14.59
C GLY A 21 12.91 -10.10 13.60
N THR A 22 13.31 -11.06 12.77
CA THR A 22 12.50 -11.68 11.71
C THR A 22 11.02 -11.48 11.95
N LEU A 23 10.38 -10.65 11.11
CA LEU A 23 8.95 -10.39 11.17
C LEU A 23 8.23 -11.70 11.44
N PRO A 24 7.37 -11.78 12.48
CA PRO A 24 6.75 -13.04 12.86
C PRO A 24 6.04 -13.62 11.62
N GLN A 25 6.52 -14.77 11.15
CA GLN A 25 5.89 -15.45 10.05
C GLN A 25 4.56 -15.98 10.58
N LEU A 26 3.48 -15.35 10.13
CA LEU A 26 2.14 -15.81 10.44
C LEU A 26 1.98 -17.26 9.96
N PRO A 27 1.38 -18.15 10.76
CA PRO A 27 0.99 -19.48 10.31
C PRO A 27 0.17 -19.37 9.01
N TRP A 28 0.30 -20.34 8.11
CA TRP A 28 -0.30 -20.27 6.77
C TRP A 28 -1.82 -20.08 6.82
N GLU A 29 -2.49 -20.64 7.83
CA GLU A 29 -3.92 -20.48 8.05
C GLU A 29 -4.30 -19.00 8.29
N VAL A 30 -3.48 -18.31 9.09
CA VAL A 30 -3.71 -16.90 9.44
C VAL A 30 -3.40 -16.00 8.24
N GLN A 31 -2.41 -16.37 7.41
CA GLN A 31 -2.13 -15.65 6.16
C GLN A 31 -3.30 -15.76 5.19
N GLN A 32 -3.87 -16.94 5.01
CA GLN A 32 -5.01 -17.14 4.11
C GLN A 32 -6.24 -16.33 4.55
N GLU A 33 -6.55 -16.31 5.84
CA GLU A 33 -7.65 -15.50 6.38
C GLU A 33 -7.39 -14.00 6.23
N SER A 34 -6.14 -13.56 6.40
CA SER A 34 -5.76 -12.17 6.13
C SER A 34 -5.96 -11.81 4.65
N GLU A 35 -5.56 -12.67 3.72
CA GLU A 35 -5.77 -12.46 2.28
C GLU A 35 -7.26 -12.38 1.93
N ARG A 36 -8.08 -13.29 2.49
CA ARG A 36 -9.54 -13.26 2.33
C ARG A 36 -10.13 -11.96 2.86
N TYR A 37 -9.72 -11.53 4.05
CA TYR A 37 -10.15 -10.26 4.64
C TYR A 37 -9.81 -9.07 3.74
N LEU A 38 -8.58 -9.01 3.23
CA LEU A 38 -8.13 -7.93 2.34
C LEU A 38 -8.94 -7.90 1.03
N SER A 39 -9.17 -9.07 0.43
CA SER A 39 -10.01 -9.21 -0.77
C SER A 39 -11.43 -8.71 -0.52
N ASN A 40 -12.08 -9.21 0.55
CA ASN A 40 -13.44 -8.81 0.92
C ASN A 40 -13.54 -7.31 1.22
N ASN A 41 -12.55 -6.75 1.91
CA ASN A 41 -12.50 -5.32 2.22
C ASN A 41 -12.36 -4.47 0.94
N SER A 42 -11.56 -4.92 -0.02
CA SER A 42 -11.44 -4.26 -1.33
C SER A 42 -12.78 -4.27 -2.08
N ILE A 43 -13.43 -5.44 -2.15
CA ILE A 43 -14.74 -5.60 -2.78
C ILE A 43 -15.79 -4.70 -2.10
N MET A 44 -15.83 -4.66 -0.76
CA MET A 44 -16.74 -3.79 -0.01
C MET A 44 -16.53 -2.31 -0.31
N LYS A 45 -15.27 -1.85 -0.38
CA LYS A 45 -14.95 -0.45 -0.71
C LYS A 45 -15.38 -0.10 -2.12
N GLN A 46 -15.13 -0.98 -3.09
CA GLN A 46 -15.58 -0.82 -4.47
C GLN A 46 -17.11 -0.74 -4.55
N HIS A 47 -17.82 -1.64 -3.88
CA HIS A 47 -19.28 -1.64 -3.82
C HIS A 47 -19.81 -0.34 -3.22
N LYS A 48 -19.26 0.10 -2.09
CA LYS A 48 -19.65 1.35 -1.43
C LYS A 48 -19.42 2.57 -2.34
N PHE A 49 -18.27 2.63 -3.01
CA PHE A 49 -17.95 3.72 -3.93
C PHE A 49 -18.94 3.77 -5.09
N CYS A 50 -19.16 2.65 -5.78
CA CYS A 50 -20.06 2.61 -6.93
C CYS A 50 -21.53 2.81 -6.52
N ALA A 51 -21.96 2.26 -5.38
CA ALA A 51 -23.30 2.48 -4.85
C ALA A 51 -23.57 3.95 -4.59
N ASN A 52 -22.62 4.68 -3.99
CA ASN A 52 -22.76 6.11 -3.73
C ASN A 52 -22.87 6.96 -5.01
N LEU A 53 -22.29 6.50 -6.12
CA LEU A 53 -22.33 7.20 -7.40
C LEU A 53 -23.57 6.86 -8.23
N CYS A 54 -24.00 5.60 -8.20
CA CYS A 54 -24.97 5.07 -9.14
C CYS A 54 -26.36 4.84 -8.56
N ILE A 55 -26.49 4.63 -7.25
CA ILE A 55 -27.76 4.24 -6.63
C ILE A 55 -28.42 5.46 -6.00
N ASN A 56 -29.67 5.72 -6.39
CA ASN A 56 -30.51 6.71 -5.76
C ASN A 56 -31.67 6.01 -5.04
N PHE A 57 -31.55 5.86 -3.72
CA PHE A 57 -32.53 5.18 -2.87
C PHE A 57 -33.93 5.83 -2.82
N LYS A 58 -34.19 6.88 -3.61
CA LYS A 58 -35.48 7.57 -3.66
C LYS A 58 -36.53 6.84 -4.49
N THR A 59 -36.15 5.92 -5.38
CA THR A 59 -37.03 5.37 -6.42
C THR A 59 -37.60 3.97 -6.15
N GLY A 60 -37.29 3.35 -5.01
CA GLY A 60 -37.88 2.05 -4.60
C GLY A 60 -36.87 1.09 -3.98
N SER A 61 -37.30 -0.15 -3.76
CA SER A 61 -36.48 -1.25 -3.21
C SER A 61 -35.68 -2.02 -4.27
N GLU A 62 -35.94 -1.77 -5.56
CA GLU A 62 -35.30 -2.44 -6.68
C GLU A 62 -34.37 -1.50 -7.44
N LEU A 63 -33.23 -2.03 -7.87
CA LEU A 63 -32.28 -1.33 -8.74
C LEU A 63 -32.89 -1.14 -10.12
N LEU A 64 -33.03 0.12 -10.54
CA LEU A 64 -33.44 0.45 -11.90
C LEU A 64 -32.38 -0.04 -12.90
N ARG A 65 -32.80 -0.37 -14.12
CA ARG A 65 -31.89 -0.83 -15.18
C ARG A 65 -30.72 0.14 -15.43
N GLU A 66 -30.98 1.43 -15.31
CA GLU A 66 -29.98 2.50 -15.45
C GLU A 66 -28.94 2.45 -14.31
N GLU A 67 -29.37 2.22 -13.08
CA GLU A 67 -28.50 2.07 -11.92
C GLU A 67 -27.66 0.78 -12.02
N GLN A 68 -28.25 -0.31 -12.50
CA GLN A 68 -27.53 -1.57 -12.77
C GLN A 68 -26.43 -1.36 -13.82
N ASN A 69 -26.75 -0.70 -14.93
CA ASN A 69 -25.77 -0.38 -15.97
C ASN A 69 -24.67 0.55 -15.45
N CYS A 70 -25.03 1.55 -14.64
CA CYS A 70 -24.07 2.43 -13.98
C CYS A 70 -23.14 1.65 -13.05
N MET A 71 -23.69 0.77 -12.21
CA MET A 71 -22.92 -0.08 -11.29
C MET A 71 -21.92 -0.96 -12.04
N GLN A 72 -22.36 -1.67 -13.09
CA GLN A 72 -21.47 -2.50 -13.91
C GLN A 72 -20.37 -1.67 -14.56
N THR A 73 -20.71 -0.51 -15.13
CA THR A 73 -19.72 0.39 -15.73
C THR A 73 -18.73 0.91 -14.69
N CYS A 74 -19.22 1.27 -13.50
CA CYS A 74 -18.40 1.74 -12.39
C CYS A 74 -17.43 0.65 -11.93
N PHE A 75 -17.88 -0.60 -11.78
CA PHE A 75 -17.01 -1.72 -11.41
C PHE A 75 -15.90 -1.95 -12.42
N SER A 76 -16.23 -1.97 -13.71
CA SER A 76 -15.23 -2.12 -14.77
C SER A 76 -14.20 -0.99 -14.75
N LYS A 77 -14.65 0.27 -14.62
CA LYS A 77 -13.73 1.42 -14.56
C LYS A 77 -12.88 1.42 -13.30
N TYR A 78 -13.45 1.05 -12.16
CA TYR A 78 -12.73 0.95 -10.90
C TYR A 78 -11.63 -0.11 -11.00
N GLN A 79 -11.93 -1.28 -11.59
CA GLN A 79 -10.94 -2.32 -11.83
C GLN A 79 -9.81 -1.80 -12.72
N SER A 80 -10.12 -1.17 -13.86
CA SER A 80 -9.10 -0.59 -14.73
C SER A 80 -8.24 0.47 -14.04
N ALA A 81 -8.83 1.32 -13.19
CA ALA A 81 -8.08 2.31 -12.42
C ALA A 81 -7.14 1.65 -11.40
N MET A 82 -7.60 0.59 -10.75
CA MET A 82 -6.81 -0.18 -9.79
C MET A 82 -5.64 -0.89 -10.48
N ASP A 83 -5.87 -1.48 -11.65
CA ASP A 83 -4.82 -2.13 -12.45
C ASP A 83 -3.74 -1.12 -12.88
N SER A 84 -4.15 0.06 -13.34
CA SER A 84 -3.22 1.16 -13.66
C SER A 84 -2.42 1.60 -12.45
N TYR A 85 -3.06 1.76 -11.28
CA TYR A 85 -2.37 2.11 -10.04
C TYR A 85 -1.32 1.08 -9.63
N TYR A 86 -1.64 -0.22 -9.71
CA TYR A 86 -0.66 -1.26 -9.41
C TYR A 86 0.49 -1.28 -10.40
N ASN A 87 0.22 -1.03 -11.68
CA ASN A 87 1.26 -0.92 -12.69
C ASN A 87 2.21 0.26 -12.40
N GLU A 88 1.66 1.45 -12.15
CA GLU A 88 2.45 2.64 -11.79
C GLU A 88 3.27 2.43 -10.52
N ARG A 89 2.68 1.82 -9.49
CA ARG A 89 3.38 1.48 -8.25
C ARG A 89 4.57 0.56 -8.52
N ASN A 90 4.40 -0.46 -9.37
CA ASN A 90 5.48 -1.39 -9.71
C ASN A 90 6.57 -0.69 -10.52
N ILE A 91 6.21 0.18 -11.46
CA ILE A 91 7.16 1.02 -12.21
C ILE A 91 7.95 1.90 -11.25
N PHE A 92 7.28 2.57 -10.32
CA PHE A 92 7.91 3.43 -9.33
C PHE A 92 8.87 2.65 -8.42
N GLN A 93 8.47 1.47 -7.94
CA GLN A 93 9.33 0.60 -7.13
C GLN A 93 10.57 0.14 -7.92
N SER A 94 10.40 -0.21 -9.20
CA SER A 94 11.51 -0.57 -10.08
C SER A 94 12.47 0.60 -10.31
N GLN A 95 11.93 1.80 -10.53
CA GLN A 95 12.73 3.02 -10.68
C GLN A 95 13.50 3.35 -9.40
N LEU A 96 12.89 3.19 -8.21
CA LEU A 96 13.61 3.34 -6.94
C LEU A 96 14.74 2.32 -6.79
N ALA A 97 14.51 1.06 -7.17
CA ALA A 97 15.56 0.03 -7.14
C ALA A 97 16.70 0.34 -8.12
N ASP A 98 16.40 0.85 -9.32
CA ASP A 98 17.39 1.27 -10.32
C ASP A 98 18.18 2.51 -9.87
N LEU A 99 17.52 3.49 -9.26
CA LEU A 99 18.18 4.67 -8.66
C LEU A 99 19.13 4.27 -7.53
N LYS A 100 18.70 3.32 -6.67
CA LYS A 100 19.54 2.74 -5.62
C LYS A 100 20.75 2.02 -6.20
N ALA A 101 20.56 1.19 -7.23
CA ALA A 101 21.65 0.49 -7.90
C ALA A 101 22.67 1.43 -8.57
N ARG A 102 22.23 2.63 -8.97
CA ARG A 102 23.08 3.67 -9.57
C ARG A 102 23.76 4.59 -8.56
N GLY A 103 23.54 4.41 -7.26
CA GLY A 103 24.11 5.27 -6.21
C GLY A 103 23.56 6.70 -6.22
N LEU A 104 22.41 6.93 -6.85
CA LEU A 104 21.71 8.22 -6.92
C LEU A 104 20.50 8.26 -5.98
N ASP A 105 20.48 7.38 -4.98
CA ASP A 105 19.42 7.38 -3.99
C ASP A 105 19.56 8.62 -3.12
N VAL A 106 18.71 9.62 -3.34
CA VAL A 106 18.67 10.87 -2.57
C VAL A 106 18.34 10.61 -1.08
N TYR A 107 17.85 9.40 -0.75
CA TYR A 107 17.59 8.96 0.62
C TYR A 107 18.77 8.19 1.25
N GLU A 108 19.70 7.62 0.47
CA GLU A 108 21.01 7.11 0.97
C GLU A 108 22.13 8.16 0.87
N ALA A 109 22.05 9.12 -0.06
CA ALA A 109 23.07 10.16 -0.29
C ALA A 109 23.12 11.25 0.81
N ARG A 110 22.33 11.11 1.88
CA ARG A 110 22.43 11.95 3.09
C ARG A 110 23.50 11.46 4.08
N ASP A 111 24.12 10.32 3.82
CA ASP A 111 25.21 9.72 4.62
C ASP A 111 26.61 9.94 3.99
N ILE A 112 26.91 11.15 3.51
CA ILE A 112 28.29 11.60 3.22
C ILE A 112 28.58 12.90 3.98
#